data_AF-A0A822VF69-F1
#
_entry.id   AF-A0A822VF69-F1
#
_cell.length_a   1.000
_cell.length_b   1.000
_cell.length_c   1.000
_cell.angle_alpha   90.00
_cell.angle_beta   90.00
_cell.angle_gamma   90.00
#
_symmetry.space_group_name_H-M   'P 1'
#
loop_
_entity.id
_entity.type
_entity.pdbx_description
1 polymer ?
#
loop_
_entity_poly.entity_id
_entity_poly.type
_entity_poly.pdbx_seq_one_letter_code
_entity_poly.pdbx_strand_id
1 'polypeptide(L)'
;MMKRKRSIRLASILMLGLIVSTSVPVNAATLKPAVGGTSALAEENQYDGIALRTAQGKKLTIPGGKGTLTSNAWRSTSATSSGNTYQWDYQVSAVYSGNKTVESIKTSWYGGASLRNSGSISLGVSNSGATVGASSSWQYITTPVKYWENTNGAKSSDYRSNLVVSPSRDYRSGTISLTNTARVKLKGDPKPYEVSAGV
;
A
#
# COMPACT_ATOMS: atom_id res chain seq x y z
N MET A 1 -71.62 32.07 37.19
CA MET A 1 -70.81 33.15 36.58
C MET A 1 -69.61 32.53 35.90
N MET A 2 -69.53 32.69 34.58
CA MET A 2 -68.72 31.93 33.63
C MET A 2 -67.20 32.16 33.76
N LYS A 3 -66.42 31.06 33.82
CA LYS A 3 -65.01 31.06 33.40
C LYS A 3 -64.94 30.58 31.94
N ARG A 4 -64.55 31.46 31.02
CA ARG A 4 -64.09 31.11 29.67
C ARG A 4 -62.86 31.96 29.35
N LYS A 5 -61.71 31.32 29.20
CA LYS A 5 -60.58 31.84 28.42
C LYS A 5 -60.07 30.72 27.52
N ARG A 6 -60.22 30.92 26.22
CA ARG A 6 -59.56 30.20 25.12
C ARG A 6 -58.69 31.22 24.36
N SER A 7 -57.77 30.67 23.57
CA SER A 7 -56.84 31.27 22.58
C SER A 7 -55.38 31.24 23.06
N ILE A 8 -54.60 30.19 22.80
CA ILE A 8 -53.94 29.71 21.55
C ILE A 8 -52.55 30.36 21.35
N ARG A 9 -51.54 29.50 21.61
CA ARG A 9 -50.21 29.27 20.98
C ARG A 9 -49.27 30.44 20.67
N LEU A 10 -48.06 30.35 21.24
CA LEU A 10 -46.79 30.32 20.49
C LEU A 10 -45.73 29.57 21.32
N ALA A 11 -45.39 28.36 20.88
CA ALA A 11 -44.31 27.56 21.46
C ALA A 11 -43.00 27.98 20.79
N SER A 12 -42.11 28.62 21.55
CA SER A 12 -40.73 28.87 21.12
C SER A 12 -39.87 27.70 21.59
N ILE A 13 -39.62 26.75 20.70
CA ILE A 13 -38.65 25.67 20.92
C ILE A 13 -37.27 26.26 20.65
N LEU A 14 -36.54 26.58 21.71
CA LEU A 14 -35.13 26.93 21.62
C LEU A 14 -34.34 25.63 21.45
N MET A 15 -34.08 25.24 20.20
CA MET A 15 -33.29 24.06 19.88
C MET A 15 -31.81 24.41 20.06
N LEU A 16 -31.26 24.06 21.22
CA LEU A 16 -29.82 24.14 21.49
C LEU A 16 -29.15 23.00 20.71
N GLY A 17 -28.69 23.31 19.50
CA GLY A 17 -27.95 22.37 18.65
C GLY A 17 -26.62 22.01 19.32
N LEU A 18 -26.58 20.83 19.91
CA LEU A 18 -25.35 20.19 20.36
C LEU A 18 -24.50 19.88 19.12
N ILE A 19 -23.50 20.72 18.81
CA ILE A 19 -22.52 20.43 17.76
C ILE A 19 -21.61 19.34 18.32
N VAL A 20 -22.01 18.08 18.14
CA VAL A 20 -21.10 16.95 18.26
C VAL A 20 -20.17 17.05 17.06
N SER A 21 -19.00 17.65 17.27
CA SER A 21 -17.90 17.57 16.31
C SER A 21 -17.43 16.12 16.27
N THR A 22 -18.07 15.31 15.43
CA THR A 22 -17.44 14.10 14.92
C THR A 22 -16.41 14.57 13.90
N SER A 23 -15.19 14.84 14.36
CA SER A 23 -14.04 14.89 13.46
C SER A 23 -13.84 13.48 12.92
N VAL A 24 -14.61 13.12 11.90
CA VAL A 24 -14.27 11.99 11.05
C VAL A 24 -12.94 12.37 10.43
N PRO A 25 -11.84 11.65 10.70
CA PRO A 25 -10.60 11.94 10.03
C PRO A 25 -10.84 11.83 8.52
N VAL A 26 -10.53 12.93 7.84
CA VAL A 26 -10.54 13.09 6.40
C VAL A 26 -9.93 11.86 5.76
N ASN A 27 -10.77 11.12 5.04
CA ASN A 27 -10.43 10.21 3.96
C ASN A 27 -9.06 9.53 4.10
N ALA A 28 -9.02 8.41 4.82
CA ALA A 28 -8.23 7.28 4.32
C ALA A 28 -8.88 6.87 2.99
N ALA A 29 -8.55 7.62 1.93
CA ALA A 29 -8.80 7.15 0.58
C ALA A 29 -8.18 5.76 0.55
N THR A 30 -9.02 4.74 0.47
CA THR A 30 -8.62 3.40 0.10
C THR A 30 -7.75 3.60 -1.12
N LEU A 31 -6.43 3.45 -0.95
CA LEU A 31 -5.46 3.69 -2.00
C LEU A 31 -5.80 2.70 -3.11
N LYS A 32 -6.56 3.20 -4.09
CA LYS A 32 -6.80 2.52 -5.34
C LYS A 32 -5.40 2.18 -5.87
N PRO A 33 -5.08 0.91 -6.17
CA PRO A 33 -3.78 0.59 -6.74
C PRO A 33 -3.57 1.52 -7.93
N ALA A 34 -2.42 2.18 -8.02
CA ALA A 34 -2.13 2.99 -9.19
C ALA A 34 -2.22 2.05 -10.39
N VAL A 35 -3.25 2.26 -11.21
CA VAL A 35 -3.40 1.55 -12.48
C VAL A 35 -2.29 2.09 -13.36
N GLY A 36 -1.23 1.30 -13.52
CA GLY A 36 0.01 1.75 -14.16
C GLY A 36 1.15 1.80 -13.16
N GLY A 37 2.09 0.89 -13.33
CA GLY A 37 3.42 0.97 -12.75
C GLY A 37 4.45 0.83 -13.87
N THR A 38 5.71 1.13 -13.59
CA THR A 38 6.80 0.85 -14.54
C THR A 38 7.48 -0.46 -14.19
N SER A 39 7.93 -1.20 -15.20
CA SER A 39 8.70 -2.41 -14.96
C SER A 39 9.94 -2.05 -14.13
N ALA A 40 10.21 -2.85 -13.12
CA ALA A 40 11.53 -2.86 -12.49
C ALA A 40 12.52 -3.56 -13.44
N LEU A 41 13.80 -3.24 -13.29
CA LEU A 41 14.85 -3.83 -14.12
C LEU A 41 15.41 -5.09 -13.46
N ALA A 42 15.91 -6.02 -14.27
CA ALA A 42 16.44 -7.30 -13.79
C ALA A 42 17.74 -7.09 -13.00
N GLU A 43 18.60 -6.19 -13.48
CA GLU A 43 19.88 -5.80 -12.89
C GLU A 43 19.74 -5.09 -11.53
N GLU A 44 18.56 -4.52 -11.26
CA GLU A 44 18.23 -3.88 -9.99
C GLU A 44 17.69 -4.89 -8.96
N ASN A 45 17.35 -6.11 -9.39
CA ASN A 45 16.81 -7.14 -8.52
C ASN A 45 17.95 -7.79 -7.72
N GLN A 46 18.01 -7.47 -6.43
CA GLN A 46 19.02 -8.00 -5.50
C GLN A 46 18.61 -9.36 -4.93
N TYR A 47 17.78 -10.12 -5.65
CA TYR A 47 17.34 -11.45 -5.21
C TYR A 47 18.48 -12.46 -5.37
N ASP A 48 18.89 -13.04 -4.25
CA ASP A 48 20.05 -13.95 -4.12
C ASP A 48 19.64 -15.44 -4.06
N GLY A 49 18.37 -15.76 -4.30
CA GLY A 49 17.84 -17.12 -4.21
C GLY A 49 17.53 -17.60 -2.79
N ILE A 50 17.76 -16.79 -1.76
CA ILE A 50 17.42 -17.13 -0.37
C ILE A 50 15.93 -16.90 -0.12
N ALA A 51 15.29 -17.88 0.53
CA ALA A 51 13.85 -17.93 0.76
C ALA A 51 13.32 -16.77 1.63
N LEU A 52 12.10 -16.35 1.28
CA LEU A 52 11.25 -15.31 1.88
C LEU A 52 11.45 -15.11 3.40
N ARG A 53 12.06 -13.98 3.76
CA ARG A 53 11.84 -13.41 5.09
C ARG A 53 10.36 -13.03 5.14
N THR A 54 9.53 -13.79 5.84
CA THR A 54 8.08 -13.52 5.84
C THR A 54 7.77 -12.48 6.91
N ALA A 55 7.22 -11.33 6.53
CA ALA A 55 6.50 -10.48 7.47
C ALA A 55 5.25 -9.98 6.75
N GLN A 56 4.11 -10.65 6.97
CA GLN A 56 2.80 -10.40 6.34
C GLN A 56 2.63 -10.96 4.91
N GLY A 57 2.05 -12.16 4.85
CA GLY A 57 1.54 -12.78 3.62
C GLY A 57 0.02 -12.86 3.63
N LYS A 58 -0.63 -12.53 2.50
CA LYS A 58 -2.08 -12.64 2.32
C LYS A 58 -2.41 -13.64 1.22
N LYS A 59 -3.32 -14.56 1.53
CA LYS A 59 -3.77 -15.62 0.62
C LYS A 59 -5.15 -15.31 0.05
N LEU A 60 -5.35 -15.64 -1.22
CA LEU A 60 -6.63 -15.70 -1.92
C LEU A 60 -6.81 -17.10 -2.48
N THR A 61 -7.84 -17.81 -2.02
CA THR A 61 -8.28 -19.06 -2.63
C THR A 61 -9.05 -18.74 -3.91
N ILE A 62 -8.57 -19.24 -5.05
CA ILE A 62 -9.20 -19.01 -6.35
C ILE A 62 -10.42 -19.93 -6.49
N PRO A 63 -11.61 -19.39 -6.83
CA PRO A 63 -12.84 -20.18 -6.96
C PRO A 63 -12.72 -21.34 -7.94
N GLY A 64 -13.54 -22.38 -7.72
CA GLY A 64 -13.58 -23.57 -8.58
C GLY A 64 -12.37 -24.50 -8.40
N GLY A 65 -11.74 -24.49 -7.23
CA GLY A 65 -10.62 -25.38 -6.91
C GLY A 65 -9.35 -25.11 -7.72
N LYS A 66 -9.19 -23.89 -8.24
CA LYS A 66 -8.09 -23.52 -9.14
C LYS A 66 -6.78 -23.26 -8.42
N GLY A 67 -6.73 -23.33 -7.10
CA GLY A 67 -5.52 -23.11 -6.30
C GLY A 67 -5.57 -21.83 -5.47
N THR A 68 -4.41 -21.37 -5.02
CA THR A 68 -4.24 -20.25 -4.09
C THR A 68 -3.19 -19.28 -4.63
N LEU A 69 -3.52 -17.99 -4.64
CA LEU A 69 -2.58 -16.90 -4.85
C LEU A 69 -2.14 -16.35 -3.50
N THR A 70 -0.84 -16.14 -3.31
CA THR A 70 -0.27 -15.50 -2.12
C THR A 70 0.48 -14.24 -2.52
N SER A 71 0.15 -13.12 -1.88
CA SER A 71 0.96 -11.90 -1.89
C SER A 71 1.81 -11.87 -0.64
N ASN A 72 3.11 -11.68 -0.80
CA ASN A 72 4.04 -11.48 0.31
C ASN A 72 4.65 -10.08 0.20
N ALA A 73 4.74 -9.39 1.32
CA ALA A 73 5.59 -8.24 1.51
C ALA A 73 6.56 -8.57 2.65
N TRP A 74 7.73 -7.95 2.63
CA TRP A 74 8.66 -7.96 3.75
C TRP A 74 9.50 -6.70 3.69
N ARG A 75 9.81 -6.14 4.85
CA ARG A 75 10.72 -5.02 5.03
C ARG A 75 11.50 -5.26 6.31
N SER A 76 12.77 -4.84 6.37
CA SER A 76 13.52 -4.87 7.62
C SER A 76 12.79 -4.08 8.71
N THR A 77 12.81 -4.58 9.95
CA THR A 77 12.14 -3.90 11.08
C THR A 77 12.81 -2.56 11.39
N SER A 78 14.14 -2.54 11.35
CA SER A 78 14.97 -1.37 11.64
C SER A 78 15.62 -0.83 10.39
N ALA A 79 15.82 0.49 10.38
CA ALA A 79 16.54 1.17 9.31
C ALA A 79 18.05 1.02 9.51
N THR A 80 18.79 0.83 8.43
CA THR A 80 20.22 1.13 8.40
C THR A 80 20.40 2.62 8.17
N SER A 81 21.21 3.28 9.01
CA SER A 81 21.52 4.70 8.86
C SER A 81 22.84 4.87 8.10
N SER A 82 22.86 5.74 7.10
CA SER A 82 24.09 6.16 6.43
C SER A 82 24.03 7.65 6.13
N GLY A 83 24.90 8.43 6.78
CA GLY A 83 24.85 9.90 6.74
C GLY A 83 23.49 10.42 7.20
N ASN A 84 22.82 11.17 6.32
CA ASN A 84 21.48 11.71 6.57
C ASN A 84 20.37 10.87 5.94
N THR A 85 20.57 9.57 5.69
CA THR A 85 19.57 8.70 5.05
C THR A 85 19.20 7.53 5.93
N TYR A 86 17.95 7.07 5.78
CA TYR A 86 17.50 5.79 6.32
C TYR A 86 17.20 4.81 5.20
N GLN A 87 17.59 3.55 5.40
CA GLN A 87 17.41 2.49 4.41
C GLN A 87 16.78 1.25 5.04
N TRP A 88 15.85 0.61 4.32
CA TRP A 88 15.25 -0.66 4.71
C TRP A 88 15.33 -1.64 3.55
N ASP A 89 15.88 -2.82 3.80
CA ASP A 89 15.77 -3.90 2.83
C ASP A 89 14.31 -4.31 2.69
N TYR A 90 13.89 -4.67 1.48
CA TYR A 90 12.55 -5.20 1.24
C TYR A 90 12.55 -6.36 0.25
N GLN A 91 11.51 -7.19 0.35
CA GLN A 91 11.20 -8.22 -0.63
C GLN A 91 9.69 -8.26 -0.86
N VAL A 92 9.29 -8.46 -2.12
CA VAL A 92 7.89 -8.65 -2.50
C VAL A 92 7.76 -9.89 -3.37
N SER A 93 6.65 -10.60 -3.24
CA SER A 93 6.37 -11.69 -4.17
C SER A 93 4.90 -12.01 -4.39
N ALA A 94 4.65 -12.59 -5.56
CA ALA A 94 3.42 -13.26 -5.92
C ALA A 94 3.71 -14.75 -6.10
N VAL A 95 2.99 -15.62 -5.40
CA VAL A 95 3.15 -17.07 -5.49
C VAL A 95 1.80 -17.73 -5.76
N TYR A 96 1.69 -18.46 -6.86
CA TYR A 96 0.54 -19.27 -7.21
C TYR A 96 0.80 -20.75 -6.92
N SER A 97 -0.08 -21.36 -6.14
CA SER A 97 -0.09 -22.80 -5.88
C SER A 97 -1.37 -23.42 -6.42
N GLY A 98 -1.27 -24.20 -7.48
CA GLY A 98 -2.40 -24.87 -8.12
C GLY A 98 -1.99 -25.64 -9.37
N ASN A 99 -2.99 -26.26 -10.02
CA ASN A 99 -2.80 -27.14 -11.18
C ASN A 99 -3.11 -26.46 -12.52
N LYS A 100 -3.62 -25.22 -12.53
CA LYS A 100 -3.89 -24.50 -13.78
C LYS A 100 -2.62 -23.91 -14.35
N THR A 101 -2.57 -23.81 -15.67
CA THR A 101 -1.48 -23.14 -16.39
C THR A 101 -1.55 -21.64 -16.12
N VAL A 102 -0.44 -21.06 -15.67
CA VAL A 102 -0.29 -19.62 -15.51
C VAL A 102 0.07 -19.00 -16.85
N GLU A 103 -0.71 -18.01 -17.27
CA GLU A 103 -0.41 -17.15 -18.42
C GLU A 103 0.59 -16.06 -18.02
N SER A 104 0.31 -15.38 -16.91
CA SER A 104 1.26 -14.48 -16.26
C SER A 104 1.07 -14.39 -14.75
N ILE A 105 2.15 -14.10 -14.04
CA ILE A 105 2.15 -13.82 -12.61
C ILE A 105 3.01 -12.60 -12.34
N LYS A 106 2.48 -11.65 -11.56
CA LYS A 106 3.07 -10.34 -11.35
C LYS A 106 3.01 -9.95 -9.89
N THR A 107 4.09 -9.35 -9.42
CA THR A 107 4.13 -8.61 -8.15
C THR A 107 4.19 -7.12 -8.48
N SER A 108 3.40 -6.29 -7.80
CA SER A 108 3.35 -4.84 -8.01
C SER A 108 3.38 -4.13 -6.66
N TRP A 109 4.33 -3.24 -6.46
CA TRP A 109 4.60 -2.68 -5.13
C TRP A 109 4.88 -1.19 -5.15
N TYR A 110 4.64 -0.57 -4.00
CA TYR A 110 5.01 0.81 -3.70
C TYR A 110 5.34 0.94 -2.21
N GLY A 111 6.18 1.92 -1.88
CA GLY A 111 6.51 2.29 -0.52
C GLY A 111 5.79 3.58 -0.12
N GLY A 112 5.65 3.81 1.18
CA GLY A 112 5.07 5.06 1.70
C GLY A 112 5.75 5.50 2.99
N ALA A 113 5.77 6.81 3.23
CA ALA A 113 6.25 7.38 4.48
C ALA A 113 5.63 8.76 4.70
N SER A 114 5.55 9.19 5.97
CA SER A 114 5.30 10.59 6.29
C SER A 114 6.61 11.36 6.32
N LEU A 115 6.70 12.37 5.46
CA LEU A 115 7.86 13.23 5.26
C LEU A 115 7.47 14.70 5.42
N ARG A 116 8.45 15.59 5.52
CA ARG A 116 8.26 17.05 5.49
C ARG A 116 9.46 17.73 4.85
N ASN A 117 9.40 19.05 4.67
CA ASN A 117 10.55 19.91 4.35
C ASN A 117 11.39 19.39 3.16
N SER A 118 10.72 19.08 2.05
CA SER A 118 11.37 18.51 0.86
C SER A 118 12.02 17.14 1.07
N GLY A 119 11.57 16.39 2.08
CA GLY A 119 11.92 14.99 2.27
C GLY A 119 11.46 14.12 1.10
N SER A 120 12.21 13.05 0.85
CA SER A 120 12.02 12.13 -0.26
C SER A 120 12.04 10.67 0.18
N ILE A 121 11.38 9.83 -0.61
CA ILE A 121 11.35 8.36 -0.50
C ILE A 121 11.59 7.75 -1.88
N SER A 122 12.30 6.63 -1.93
CA SER A 122 12.59 5.86 -3.14
C SER A 122 12.56 4.36 -2.84
N LEU A 123 12.18 3.52 -3.81
CA LEU A 123 12.28 2.06 -3.70
C LEU A 123 13.70 1.54 -4.02
N GLY A 124 14.70 2.42 -4.19
CA GLY A 124 16.06 2.01 -4.54
C GLY A 124 16.17 1.40 -5.94
N VAL A 125 15.15 1.61 -6.77
CA VAL A 125 15.12 1.22 -8.18
C VAL A 125 14.83 2.44 -9.06
N SER A 126 15.15 2.36 -10.34
CA SER A 126 14.96 3.44 -11.30
C SER A 126 13.54 3.97 -11.31
N ASN A 127 13.43 5.30 -11.36
CA ASN A 127 12.18 6.05 -11.46
C ASN A 127 11.14 5.71 -10.37
N SER A 128 11.61 5.46 -9.14
CA SER A 128 10.77 5.13 -7.98
C SER A 128 10.76 6.22 -6.87
N GLY A 129 11.35 7.38 -7.13
CA GLY A 129 11.40 8.48 -6.17
C GLY A 129 10.09 9.27 -6.06
N ALA A 130 9.78 9.76 -4.86
CA ALA A 130 8.74 10.73 -4.58
C ALA A 130 9.24 11.74 -3.54
N THR A 131 8.85 13.01 -3.67
CA THR A 131 9.32 14.11 -2.79
C THR A 131 8.13 14.96 -2.36
N VAL A 132 8.11 15.37 -1.08
CA VAL A 132 7.09 16.29 -0.56
C VAL A 132 7.48 17.75 -0.75
N GLY A 133 6.54 18.68 -0.58
CA GLY A 133 6.83 20.11 -0.70
C GLY A 133 7.70 20.65 0.44
N ALA A 134 8.22 21.87 0.27
CA ALA A 134 8.87 22.62 1.34
C ALA A 134 7.81 23.07 2.37
N SER A 135 7.53 22.22 3.35
CA SER A 135 6.56 22.48 4.43
C SER A 135 7.06 21.90 5.75
N SER A 136 6.75 22.56 6.86
CA SER A 136 7.03 22.02 8.21
C SER A 136 6.01 20.95 8.64
N SER A 137 4.88 20.86 7.94
CA SER A 137 3.82 19.88 8.19
C SER A 137 4.19 18.51 7.63
N TRP A 138 3.83 17.45 8.38
CA TRP A 138 3.98 16.08 7.93
C TRP A 138 3.00 15.75 6.80
N GLN A 139 3.51 15.17 5.73
CA GLN A 139 2.75 14.75 4.56
C GLN A 139 3.06 13.28 4.28
N TYR A 140 2.02 12.45 4.20
CA TYR A 140 2.19 11.06 3.78
C TYR A 140 2.26 11.00 2.25
N ILE A 141 3.35 10.44 1.72
CA ILE A 141 3.58 10.28 0.28
C ILE A 141 3.93 8.83 -0.03
N THR A 142 3.59 8.40 -1.24
CA THR A 142 3.91 7.08 -1.77
C THR A 142 4.83 7.20 -2.98
N THR A 143 5.70 6.21 -3.17
CA THR A 143 6.48 6.05 -4.40
C THR A 143 5.57 5.73 -5.58
N PRO A 144 6.01 5.97 -6.83
CA PRO A 144 5.40 5.34 -8.00
C PRO A 144 5.34 3.81 -7.84
N VAL A 145 4.33 3.18 -8.44
CA VAL A 145 4.21 1.72 -8.46
C VAL A 145 5.26 1.13 -9.40
N LYS A 146 5.97 0.11 -8.92
CA LYS A 146 6.86 -0.74 -9.72
C LYS A 146 6.26 -2.13 -9.84
N TYR A 147 6.62 -2.85 -10.90
CA TYR A 147 6.21 -4.24 -11.05
C TYR A 147 7.30 -5.12 -11.64
N TRP A 148 7.19 -6.41 -11.36
CA TRP A 148 7.95 -7.48 -11.99
C TRP A 148 6.96 -8.56 -12.39
N GLU A 149 7.05 -9.06 -13.62
CA GLU A 149 6.09 -10.00 -14.19
C GLU A 149 6.82 -11.15 -14.89
N ASN A 150 6.44 -12.38 -14.52
CA ASN A 150 6.90 -13.60 -15.16
C ASN A 150 5.75 -14.22 -15.98
N THR A 151 6.10 -14.85 -17.09
CA THR A 151 5.15 -15.50 -18.03
C THR A 151 5.52 -16.98 -18.23
N ASN A 152 5.00 -17.63 -19.26
CA ASN A 152 5.40 -18.97 -19.69
C ASN A 152 5.21 -20.06 -18.61
N GLY A 153 4.11 -20.00 -17.86
CA GLY A 153 3.80 -21.02 -16.84
C GLY A 153 4.53 -20.84 -15.51
N ALA A 154 5.32 -19.76 -15.35
CA ALA A 154 5.92 -19.41 -14.06
C ALA A 154 4.86 -19.32 -12.96
N LYS A 155 5.19 -19.86 -11.78
CA LYS A 155 4.28 -19.88 -10.62
C LYS A 155 4.66 -18.89 -9.53
N SER A 156 5.77 -18.16 -9.71
CA SER A 156 6.15 -17.07 -8.81
C SER A 156 6.69 -15.87 -9.58
N SER A 157 6.64 -14.72 -8.92
CA SER A 157 7.28 -13.47 -9.34
C SER A 157 7.78 -12.76 -8.09
N ASP A 158 9.08 -12.54 -7.99
CA ASP A 158 9.76 -12.11 -6.78
C ASP A 158 10.73 -10.97 -7.08
N TYR A 159 10.81 -9.98 -6.18
CA TYR A 159 11.71 -8.84 -6.33
C TYR A 159 12.26 -8.36 -4.99
N ARG A 160 13.55 -7.99 -4.96
CA ARG A 160 14.26 -7.53 -3.76
C ARG A 160 15.11 -6.29 -4.06
N SER A 161 15.06 -5.31 -3.18
CA SER A 161 15.93 -4.12 -3.20
C SER A 161 15.89 -3.42 -1.82
N ASN A 162 16.27 -2.15 -1.75
CA ASN A 162 16.28 -1.32 -0.55
C ASN A 162 15.45 -0.04 -0.72
N LEU A 163 14.54 0.23 0.21
CA LEU A 163 13.78 1.46 0.29
C LEU A 163 14.62 2.52 1.01
N VAL A 164 14.73 3.71 0.43
CA VAL A 164 15.55 4.83 0.94
C VAL A 164 14.70 6.04 1.25
N VAL A 165 14.96 6.69 2.38
CA VAL A 165 14.37 7.99 2.77
C VAL A 165 15.47 9.00 3.06
N SER A 166 15.29 10.24 2.57
CA SER A 166 16.25 11.33 2.76
C SER A 166 15.57 12.71 2.81
N PRO A 167 15.98 13.62 3.73
CA PRO A 167 16.88 13.37 4.84
C PRO A 167 16.15 12.67 6.00
N SER A 168 16.88 11.88 6.79
CA SER A 168 16.38 11.07 7.90
C SER A 168 15.70 11.90 9.00
N ARG A 169 16.13 13.14 9.21
CA ARG A 169 15.52 14.08 10.17
C ARG A 169 14.10 14.52 9.77
N ASP A 170 13.78 14.43 8.48
CA ASP A 170 12.51 14.87 7.90
C ASP A 170 11.61 13.66 7.58
N TYR A 171 11.91 12.52 8.22
CA TYR A 171 11.09 11.32 8.25
C TYR A 171 10.39 11.17 9.61
N ARG A 172 9.09 10.85 9.57
CA ARG A 172 8.32 10.56 10.78
C ARG A 172 8.45 9.09 11.14
N SER A 173 9.10 8.81 12.27
CA SER A 173 9.27 7.45 12.78
C SER A 173 7.95 6.65 12.82
N GLY A 174 8.02 5.38 12.42
CA GLY A 174 6.88 4.46 12.45
C GLY A 174 5.88 4.61 11.30
N THR A 175 6.14 5.49 10.33
CA THR A 175 5.22 5.71 9.19
C THR A 175 5.64 5.03 7.89
N ILE A 176 6.79 4.33 7.93
CA ILE A 176 7.31 3.63 6.76
C ILE A 176 6.44 2.41 6.46
N SER A 177 6.06 2.24 5.20
CA SER A 177 5.25 1.11 4.76
C SER A 177 5.68 0.57 3.41
N LEU A 178 5.30 -0.68 3.14
CA LEU A 178 5.46 -1.35 1.87
C LEU A 178 4.18 -2.13 1.57
N THR A 179 3.59 -1.89 0.41
CA THR A 179 2.40 -2.63 -0.06
C THR A 179 2.75 -3.40 -1.31
N ASN A 180 2.38 -4.68 -1.36
CA ASN A 180 2.49 -5.53 -2.53
C ASN A 180 1.14 -6.07 -2.96
N THR A 181 0.86 -6.01 -4.26
CA THR A 181 -0.26 -6.68 -4.92
C THR A 181 0.28 -7.81 -5.80
N ALA A 182 -0.08 -9.03 -5.43
CA ALA A 182 0.11 -10.20 -6.29
C ALA A 182 -1.05 -10.28 -7.29
N ARG A 183 -0.73 -10.59 -8.54
CA ARG A 183 -1.69 -10.82 -9.62
C ARG A 183 -1.32 -12.10 -10.36
N VAL A 184 -2.29 -12.97 -10.62
CA VAL A 184 -2.12 -14.13 -11.51
C VAL A 184 -3.21 -14.16 -12.56
N LYS A 185 -2.81 -14.33 -13.82
CA LYS A 185 -3.70 -14.64 -14.94
C LYS A 185 -3.56 -16.13 -15.25
N LEU A 186 -4.63 -16.89 -15.07
CA LEU A 186 -4.67 -18.31 -15.45
C LEU A 186 -5.16 -18.43 -16.89
N LYS A 187 -4.58 -19.38 -17.63
CA LYS A 187 -4.95 -19.63 -19.02
C LYS A 187 -6.42 -20.05 -19.10
N GLY A 188 -7.17 -19.38 -19.98
CA GLY A 188 -8.59 -19.65 -20.21
C GLY A 188 -9.56 -18.93 -19.27
N ASP A 189 -9.05 -18.27 -18.22
CA ASP A 189 -9.92 -17.46 -17.34
C ASP A 189 -10.13 -16.07 -17.94
N PRO A 190 -11.32 -15.47 -17.83
CA PRO A 190 -11.61 -14.17 -18.45
C PRO A 190 -10.87 -13.03 -17.75
N LYS A 191 -10.61 -13.13 -16.44
CA LYS A 191 -10.01 -12.08 -15.62
C LYS A 191 -8.86 -12.63 -14.77
N PRO A 192 -7.84 -11.81 -14.45
CA PRO A 192 -6.83 -12.17 -13.47
C PRO A 192 -7.41 -12.17 -12.05
N TYR A 193 -6.69 -12.80 -11.13
CA TYR A 193 -6.94 -12.79 -9.69
C TYR A 193 -5.88 -11.96 -8.99
N GLU A 194 -6.28 -11.18 -7.98
CA GLU A 194 -5.38 -10.25 -7.28
C GLU A 194 -5.58 -10.31 -5.76
N VAL A 195 -4.50 -10.16 -5.01
CA VAL A 195 -4.52 -10.05 -3.54
C VAL A 195 -3.36 -9.19 -3.06
N SER A 196 -3.57 -8.41 -2.01
CA SER A 196 -2.55 -7.49 -1.48
C SER A 196 -2.13 -7.84 -0.04
N ALA A 197 -0.87 -7.57 0.27
CA ALA A 197 -0.26 -7.69 1.58
C ALA A 197 0.58 -6.42 1.87
N GLY A 198 0.82 -6.11 3.13
CA GLY A 198 1.62 -4.94 3.49
C GLY A 198 2.19 -4.95 4.91
N VAL A 199 3.24 -4.14 5.10
CA VAL A 199 4.03 -3.96 6.34
C VAL A 199 4.46 -2.53 6.55
#